data_AF-A0A5B8K6G0-F1
#
_entry.id   AF-A0A5B8K6G0-F1
#
_cell.length_a   1.000
_cell.length_b   1.000
_cell.length_c   1.000
_cell.angle_alpha   90.00
_cell.angle_beta   90.00
_cell.angle_gamma   90.00
#
_symmetry.space_group_name_H-M   'P 1'
#
loop_
_entity.id
_entity.type
_entity.pdbx_description
1 polymer ?
#
loop_
_entity_poly.entity_id
_entity_poly.type
_entity_poly.pdbx_seq_one_letter_code
_entity_poly.pdbx_strand_id
1 'polypeptide(L)'
;MIYSNERKLSLSGWLKKNNNISYETPLKLQTFLFFYEAFAKISGETPDFTHLRGYKKGPVFNNVWADFTKERVSFNEAAQAAYDKNVENINEKRAKKCSFIVSSLTEEELSDLTHEMNIWKSKQQLIMSGEFQVDLYEADFNNADVKLFITLDSIYSTDMIENSKIISLDKKNFVFSKSDSKLLTEKHFDILLSLAQNEELHNPVFVNIDEEGRLLID
;
A
#
# COMPACT_ATOMS: atom_id res chain seq x y z
N MET A 1 5.49 -16.52 19.97
CA MET A 1 4.55 -15.58 20.64
C MET A 1 4.44 -14.36 19.74
N ILE A 2 3.23 -13.85 19.50
CA ILE A 2 2.99 -12.70 18.61
C ILE A 2 2.98 -11.40 19.42
N TYR A 3 3.69 -10.38 18.97
CA TYR A 3 3.84 -9.08 19.63
C TYR A 3 3.13 -7.92 18.92
N SER A 4 2.62 -8.18 17.72
CA SER A 4 1.74 -7.28 16.98
C SER A 4 0.47 -7.05 17.76
N ASN A 5 0.06 -5.79 17.90
CA ASN A 5 -1.18 -5.46 18.58
C ASN A 5 -2.41 -5.88 17.75
N GLU A 6 -3.57 -5.93 18.40
CA GLU A 6 -4.82 -6.39 17.79
C GLU A 6 -5.24 -5.54 16.58
N ARG A 7 -4.96 -4.22 16.59
CA ARG A 7 -5.26 -3.32 15.46
C ARG A 7 -4.43 -3.70 14.23
N LYS A 8 -3.11 -3.86 14.38
CA LYS A 8 -2.23 -4.27 13.26
C LYS A 8 -2.55 -5.68 12.77
N LEU A 9 -2.88 -6.61 13.66
CA LEU A 9 -3.30 -7.95 13.28
C LEU A 9 -4.60 -7.93 12.48
N SER A 10 -5.60 -7.17 12.92
CA SER A 10 -6.90 -7.04 12.24
C SER A 10 -6.74 -6.44 10.83
N LEU A 11 -5.92 -5.38 10.70
CA LEU A 11 -5.61 -4.77 9.41
C LEU A 11 -4.81 -5.71 8.50
N SER A 12 -3.85 -6.45 9.05
CA SER A 12 -3.07 -7.45 8.31
C SER A 12 -3.98 -8.59 7.80
N GLY A 13 -4.92 -9.05 8.63
CA GLY A 13 -5.90 -10.06 8.23
C GLY A 13 -6.89 -9.55 7.16
N TRP A 14 -7.28 -8.28 7.24
CA TRP A 14 -8.05 -7.63 6.18
C TRP A 14 -7.28 -7.65 4.85
N LEU A 15 -6.00 -7.27 4.86
CA LEU A 15 -5.18 -7.25 3.64
C LEU A 15 -4.98 -8.66 3.08
N LYS A 16 -4.71 -9.64 3.94
CA LYS A 16 -4.61 -11.06 3.56
C LYS A 16 -5.85 -11.55 2.81
N LYS A 17 -7.04 -11.24 3.33
CA LYS A 17 -8.31 -11.68 2.72
C LYS A 17 -8.63 -10.96 1.42
N ASN A 18 -8.37 -9.65 1.33
CA ASN A 18 -8.81 -8.82 0.21
C ASN A 18 -7.74 -8.59 -0.87
N ASN A 19 -6.47 -8.80 -0.53
CA ASN A 19 -5.33 -8.54 -1.40
C ASN A 19 -4.10 -9.36 -0.95
N ASN A 20 -4.19 -10.68 -1.11
CA ASN A 20 -3.15 -11.58 -0.63
C ASN A 20 -1.79 -11.31 -1.30
N ILE A 21 -1.76 -10.83 -2.54
CA ILE A 21 -0.49 -10.50 -3.23
C ILE A 21 0.27 -9.42 -2.46
N SER A 22 -0.40 -8.31 -2.12
CA SER A 22 0.24 -7.24 -1.34
C SER A 22 0.53 -7.66 0.11
N TYR A 23 -0.30 -8.53 0.68
CA TYR A 23 -0.05 -9.10 2.01
C TYR A 23 1.23 -9.94 2.06
N GLU A 24 1.48 -10.76 1.04
CA GLU A 24 2.66 -11.64 0.97
C GLU A 24 3.97 -10.86 0.81
N THR A 25 3.93 -9.62 0.33
CA THR A 25 5.10 -8.74 0.20
C THR A 25 5.32 -7.94 1.49
N PRO A 26 6.41 -8.17 2.24
CA PRO A 26 6.65 -7.51 3.52
C PRO A 26 6.58 -5.98 3.44
N LEU A 27 7.18 -5.36 2.40
CA LEU A 27 7.16 -3.91 2.23
C LEU A 27 5.74 -3.39 2.02
N LYS A 28 4.95 -4.03 1.14
CA LYS A 28 3.57 -3.61 0.84
C LYS A 28 2.67 -3.74 2.06
N LEU A 29 2.84 -4.79 2.87
CA LEU A 29 2.14 -4.91 4.15
C LEU A 29 2.48 -3.73 5.10
N GLN A 30 3.77 -3.40 5.24
CA GLN A 30 4.20 -2.29 6.10
C GLN A 30 3.66 -0.95 5.60
N THR A 31 3.76 -0.68 4.30
CA THR A 31 3.24 0.55 3.69
C THR A 31 1.72 0.63 3.79
N PHE A 32 0.99 -0.49 3.64
CA PHE A 32 -0.45 -0.54 3.83
C PHE A 32 -0.85 -0.13 5.26
N LEU A 33 -0.20 -0.73 6.26
CA LEU A 33 -0.46 -0.41 7.66
C LEU A 33 -0.14 1.05 7.96
N PHE A 34 0.99 1.56 7.44
CA PHE A 34 1.41 2.93 7.66
C PHE A 34 0.45 3.93 7.02
N PHE A 35 0.05 3.70 5.77
CA PHE A 35 -0.93 4.55 5.08
C PHE A 35 -2.28 4.52 5.77
N TYR A 36 -2.71 3.36 6.29
CA TYR A 36 -3.97 3.28 7.03
C TYR A 36 -3.94 4.17 8.28
N GLU A 37 -2.84 4.19 9.04
CA GLU A 37 -2.76 5.07 10.21
C GLU A 37 -2.64 6.54 9.82
N ALA A 38 -1.91 6.87 8.77
CA ALA A 38 -1.83 8.23 8.27
C ALA A 38 -3.21 8.76 7.80
N PHE A 39 -3.98 7.94 7.06
CA PHE A 39 -5.35 8.27 6.69
C PHE A 39 -6.28 8.38 7.92
N ALA A 40 -6.09 7.55 8.94
CA ALA A 40 -6.82 7.66 10.21
C ALA A 40 -6.56 9.00 10.89
N LYS A 41 -5.29 9.39 10.99
CA LYS A 41 -4.89 10.68 11.57
C LYS A 41 -5.54 11.87 10.85
N ILE A 42 -5.48 11.91 9.52
CA ILE A 42 -6.06 13.05 8.78
C ILE A 42 -7.60 13.05 8.79
N SER A 43 -8.23 11.91 9.10
CA SER A 43 -9.68 11.80 9.28
C SER A 43 -10.14 12.23 10.69
N GLY A 44 -9.21 12.65 11.57
CA GLY A 44 -9.50 12.99 12.97
C GLY A 44 -9.68 11.78 13.89
N GLU A 45 -9.38 10.57 13.42
CA GLU A 45 -9.34 9.36 14.27
C GLU A 45 -7.99 9.26 14.98
N THR A 46 -7.92 8.45 16.05
CA THR A 46 -6.65 8.15 16.74
C THR A 46 -5.84 7.15 15.93
N PRO A 47 -4.67 7.54 15.37
CA PRO A 47 -3.78 6.61 14.70
C PRO A 47 -2.98 5.79 15.71
N ASP A 48 -2.40 4.69 15.23
CA ASP A 48 -1.43 3.90 16.00
C ASP A 48 -0.07 3.84 15.29
N PHE A 49 0.82 4.76 15.65
CA PHE A 49 2.23 4.78 15.21
C PHE A 49 3.18 4.11 16.22
N THR A 50 2.66 3.35 17.19
CA THR A 50 3.52 2.66 18.16
C THR A 50 4.46 1.67 17.45
N HIS A 51 5.70 1.59 17.91
CA HIS A 51 6.76 0.75 17.32
C HIS A 51 7.10 1.05 15.85
N LEU A 52 6.73 2.23 15.33
CA LEU A 52 7.14 2.67 14.00
C LEU A 52 8.63 3.05 13.99
N ARG A 53 9.37 2.45 13.06
CA ARG A 53 10.81 2.66 12.87
C ARG A 53 11.12 3.05 11.44
N GLY A 54 12.15 3.86 11.25
CA GLY A 54 12.65 4.30 9.96
C GLY A 54 13.72 3.35 9.44
N TYR A 55 13.52 2.84 8.22
CA TYR A 55 14.51 2.05 7.50
C TYR A 55 14.74 2.65 6.11
N LYS A 56 15.79 2.19 5.42
CA LYS A 56 16.16 2.65 4.06
C LYS A 56 15.07 2.45 3.01
N LYS A 57 14.11 1.55 3.24
CA LYS A 57 12.98 1.28 2.35
C LYS A 57 11.67 1.93 2.82
N GLY A 58 11.74 2.81 3.82
CA GLY A 58 10.57 3.47 4.41
C GLY A 58 10.23 3.04 5.85
N PRO A 59 9.08 3.50 6.36
CA PRO A 59 8.59 3.20 7.71
C PRO A 59 8.18 1.73 7.89
N VAL A 60 8.50 1.16 9.06
CA VAL A 60 8.18 -0.24 9.42
C VAL A 60 7.70 -0.31 10.87
N PHE A 61 6.56 -0.95 11.10
CA PHE A 61 6.11 -1.39 12.41
C PHE A 61 6.95 -2.59 12.84
N ASN A 62 7.95 -2.36 13.69
CA ASN A 62 8.99 -3.35 13.97
C ASN A 62 8.45 -4.65 14.61
N ASN A 63 7.39 -4.55 15.42
CA ASN A 63 6.70 -5.73 15.98
C ASN A 63 6.02 -6.57 14.89
N VAL A 64 5.29 -5.92 13.97
CA VAL A 64 4.67 -6.59 12.82
C VAL A 64 5.73 -7.23 11.93
N TRP A 65 6.82 -6.51 11.64
CA TRP A 65 7.91 -7.06 10.84
C TRP A 65 8.52 -8.31 11.49
N ALA A 66 8.82 -8.25 12.79
CA ALA A 66 9.39 -9.38 13.51
C ALA A 66 8.45 -10.59 13.48
N ASP A 67 7.17 -10.42 13.78
CA ASP A 67 6.21 -11.52 13.78
C ASP A 67 5.98 -12.07 12.36
N PHE A 68 5.82 -11.20 11.37
CA PHE A 68 5.57 -11.59 9.99
C PHE A 68 6.75 -12.38 9.40
N THR A 69 7.98 -11.98 9.72
CA THR A 69 9.19 -12.60 9.13
C THR A 69 9.71 -13.80 9.92
N LYS A 70 9.54 -13.83 11.25
CA LYS A 70 10.10 -14.89 12.11
C LYS A 70 9.06 -15.92 12.55
N GLU A 71 7.79 -15.50 12.68
CA GLU A 71 6.71 -16.31 13.26
C GLU A 71 5.54 -16.46 12.26
N ARG A 72 5.86 -16.62 10.97
CA ARG A 72 4.91 -16.42 9.86
C ARG A 72 3.60 -17.19 10.00
N VAL A 73 3.65 -18.48 10.36
CA VAL A 73 2.46 -19.32 10.54
C VAL A 73 1.57 -18.77 11.65
N SER A 74 2.16 -18.56 12.83
CA SER A 74 1.48 -17.99 14.00
C SER A 74 0.92 -16.59 13.72
N PHE A 75 1.65 -15.76 12.96
CA PHE A 75 1.19 -14.42 12.55
C PHE A 75 -0.02 -14.51 11.62
N ASN A 76 0.01 -15.40 10.62
CA ASN A 76 -1.08 -15.59 9.67
C ASN A 76 -2.38 -16.05 10.36
N GLU A 77 -2.27 -16.90 11.38
CA GLU A 77 -3.38 -17.37 12.21
C GLU A 77 -3.91 -16.25 13.11
N ALA A 78 -3.02 -15.54 13.81
CA ALA A 78 -3.40 -14.42 14.67
C ALA A 78 -4.04 -13.27 13.89
N ALA A 79 -3.52 -12.94 12.70
CA ALA A 79 -4.08 -11.92 11.82
C ALA A 79 -5.48 -12.31 11.33
N GLN A 80 -5.67 -13.58 10.95
CA GLN A 80 -6.99 -14.09 10.54
C GLN A 80 -8.00 -14.01 11.69
N ALA A 81 -7.63 -14.53 12.87
CA ALA A 81 -8.50 -14.52 14.05
C ALA A 81 -8.86 -13.09 14.49
N ALA A 82 -7.88 -12.18 14.50
CA ALA A 82 -8.12 -10.78 14.83
C ALA A 82 -9.05 -10.09 13.83
N TYR A 83 -8.86 -10.34 12.53
CA TYR A 83 -9.75 -9.80 11.50
C TYR A 83 -11.17 -10.34 11.63
N ASP A 84 -11.36 -11.66 11.80
CA ASP A 84 -12.69 -12.26 11.92
C ASP A 84 -13.44 -11.75 13.17
N LYS A 85 -12.71 -11.45 14.25
CA LYS A 85 -13.26 -10.89 15.49
C LYS A 85 -13.60 -9.40 15.40
N ASN A 86 -12.80 -8.61 14.67
CA ASN A 86 -12.83 -7.15 14.72
C ASN A 86 -13.16 -6.48 13.37
N VAL A 87 -13.76 -7.22 12.42
CA VAL A 87 -14.06 -6.72 11.08
C VAL A 87 -14.83 -5.40 11.09
N GLU A 88 -15.77 -5.23 12.02
CA GLU A 88 -16.60 -4.02 12.15
C GLU A 88 -15.81 -2.77 12.58
N ASN A 89 -14.64 -2.95 13.19
CA ASN A 89 -13.77 -1.85 13.63
C ASN A 89 -12.84 -1.34 12.53
N ILE A 90 -12.85 -1.96 11.35
CA ILE A 90 -12.03 -1.58 10.21
C ILE A 90 -12.84 -0.63 9.32
N ASN A 91 -12.29 0.55 9.06
CA ASN A 91 -12.83 1.47 8.08
C ASN A 91 -12.55 0.92 6.68
N GLU A 92 -13.56 0.24 6.12
CA GLU A 92 -13.49 -0.45 4.84
C GLU A 92 -13.06 0.46 3.69
N LYS A 93 -13.59 1.69 3.63
CA LYS A 93 -13.24 2.66 2.57
C LYS A 93 -11.77 3.03 2.62
N ARG A 94 -11.23 3.26 3.82
CA ARG A 94 -9.81 3.53 4.04
C ARG A 94 -8.95 2.32 3.69
N ALA A 95 -9.33 1.13 4.14
CA ALA A 95 -8.59 -0.10 3.86
C ALA A 95 -8.50 -0.38 2.35
N LYS A 96 -9.62 -0.27 1.62
CA LYS A 96 -9.64 -0.38 0.15
C LYS A 96 -8.73 0.64 -0.52
N LYS A 97 -8.74 1.90 -0.06
CA LYS A 97 -7.87 2.95 -0.60
C LYS A 97 -6.38 2.64 -0.38
N CYS A 98 -5.99 2.31 0.85
CA CYS A 98 -4.60 1.93 1.14
C CYS A 98 -4.18 0.72 0.30
N SER A 99 -5.03 -0.29 0.22
CA SER A 99 -4.81 -1.51 -0.58
C SER A 99 -4.63 -1.20 -2.06
N PHE A 100 -5.44 -0.30 -2.62
CA PHE A 100 -5.31 0.13 -4.01
C PHE A 100 -3.94 0.78 -4.24
N ILE A 101 -3.56 1.76 -3.43
CA ILE A 101 -2.28 2.49 -3.57
C ILE A 101 -1.08 1.54 -3.50
N VAL A 102 -1.04 0.62 -2.52
CA VAL A 102 0.08 -0.32 -2.41
C VAL A 102 0.10 -1.37 -3.53
N SER A 103 -1.03 -1.61 -4.18
CA SER A 103 -1.10 -2.53 -5.32
C SER A 103 -0.72 -1.86 -6.63
N SER A 104 -0.99 -0.56 -6.75
CA SER A 104 -0.83 0.22 -7.97
C SER A 104 0.62 0.69 -8.18
N LEU A 105 1.49 0.51 -7.19
CA LEU A 105 2.89 0.91 -7.19
C LEU A 105 3.82 -0.29 -6.94
N THR A 106 5.05 -0.18 -7.44
CA THR A 106 6.15 -1.11 -7.13
C THR A 106 6.71 -0.87 -5.72
N GLU A 107 7.53 -1.79 -5.22
CA GLU A 107 8.21 -1.62 -3.94
C GLU A 107 9.14 -0.39 -3.92
N GLU A 108 9.82 -0.11 -5.02
CA GLU A 108 10.70 1.05 -5.17
C GLU A 108 9.89 2.35 -5.13
N GLU A 109 8.83 2.46 -5.93
CA GLU A 109 7.96 3.64 -5.95
C GLU A 109 7.25 3.88 -4.60
N LEU A 110 6.86 2.81 -3.89
CA LEU A 110 6.32 2.93 -2.54
C LEU A 110 7.37 3.43 -1.55
N SER A 111 8.61 2.96 -1.66
CA SER A 111 9.72 3.44 -0.85
C SER A 111 9.92 4.94 -1.09
N ASP A 112 10.03 5.36 -2.36
CA ASP A 112 10.22 6.76 -2.73
C ASP A 112 9.07 7.64 -2.25
N LEU A 113 7.82 7.19 -2.41
CA LEU A 113 6.66 7.89 -1.88
C LEU A 113 6.74 8.08 -0.36
N THR A 114 7.17 7.06 0.39
CA THR A 114 7.33 7.19 1.85
C THR A 114 8.52 8.07 2.24
N HIS A 115 9.56 8.19 1.41
CA HIS A 115 10.70 9.06 1.65
C HIS A 115 10.36 10.55 1.53
N GLU A 116 9.33 10.89 0.74
CA GLU A 116 8.82 12.27 0.65
C GLU A 116 8.04 12.71 1.89
N MET A 117 7.64 11.78 2.76
CA MET A 117 6.89 12.08 3.98
C MET A 117 7.81 12.60 5.08
N ASN A 118 7.44 13.72 5.72
CA ASN A 118 8.22 14.35 6.78
C ASN A 118 8.46 13.42 7.98
N ILE A 119 7.49 12.57 8.32
CA ILE A 119 7.66 11.58 9.39
C ILE A 119 8.90 10.69 9.17
N TRP A 120 9.27 10.38 7.93
CA TRP A 120 10.50 9.66 7.59
C TRP A 120 11.67 10.61 7.29
N LYS A 121 11.42 11.64 6.46
CA LYS A 121 12.41 12.59 5.93
C LYS A 121 13.13 13.37 7.02
N SER A 122 12.44 13.71 8.11
CA SER A 122 13.04 14.38 9.28
C SER A 122 14.15 13.56 9.95
N LYS A 123 14.17 12.24 9.76
CA LYS A 123 15.17 11.31 10.29
C LYS A 123 16.08 10.70 9.21
N GLN A 124 15.97 11.17 7.96
CA GLN A 124 16.69 10.62 6.81
C GLN A 124 18.20 10.47 7.05
N GLN A 125 18.85 11.47 7.63
CA GLN A 125 20.30 11.41 7.89
C GLN A 125 20.68 10.25 8.82
N LEU A 126 19.92 10.02 9.89
CA LEU A 126 20.16 8.92 10.84
C LEU A 126 19.90 7.56 10.17
N ILE A 127 18.82 7.45 9.41
CA ILE A 127 18.46 6.22 8.70
C ILE A 127 19.53 5.86 7.65
N MET A 128 20.01 6.86 6.91
CA MET A 128 20.97 6.66 5.82
C MET A 128 22.41 6.45 6.33
N SER A 129 22.76 6.96 7.52
CA SER A 129 24.04 6.68 8.17
C SER A 129 24.16 5.23 8.68
N GLY A 130 23.04 4.48 8.70
CA GLY A 130 22.99 3.09 9.15
C GLY A 130 22.69 2.96 10.63
N GLU A 131 22.19 4.01 11.28
CA GLU A 131 21.71 3.92 12.66
C GLU A 131 20.62 2.85 12.78
N PHE A 132 20.76 1.97 13.76
CA PHE A 132 19.85 0.84 13.93
C PHE A 132 18.59 1.28 14.66
N GLN A 133 17.42 0.88 14.14
CA GLN A 133 16.11 1.11 14.77
C GLN A 133 15.81 2.58 15.06
N VAL A 134 15.99 3.47 14.09
CA VAL A 134 15.61 4.89 14.23
C VAL A 134 14.10 4.99 14.52
N ASP A 135 13.71 5.55 15.66
CA ASP A 135 12.31 5.79 16.01
C ASP A 135 11.67 6.86 15.12
N LEU A 136 10.44 6.62 14.66
CA LEU A 136 9.64 7.62 13.95
C LEU A 136 8.51 8.16 14.83
N TYR A 137 8.58 9.47 15.07
CA TYR A 137 7.66 10.31 15.81
C TYR A 137 6.29 10.48 15.16
N GLU A 138 5.15 10.22 15.83
CA GLU A 138 3.89 10.83 15.39
C GLU A 138 4.00 12.37 15.33
N ALA A 139 4.79 12.97 16.24
CA ALA A 139 5.09 14.39 16.24
C ALA A 139 5.88 14.87 15.00
N ASP A 140 6.55 13.96 14.29
CA ASP A 140 7.23 14.26 13.04
C ASP A 140 6.23 14.23 11.84
N PHE A 141 4.99 13.78 12.02
CA PHE A 141 3.93 13.87 11.01
C PHE A 141 3.36 15.29 10.96
N ASN A 142 3.58 16.03 9.87
CA ASN A 142 3.28 17.46 9.78
C ASN A 142 2.36 17.84 8.61
N ASN A 143 2.19 19.14 8.36
CA ASN A 143 1.31 19.65 7.31
C ASN A 143 1.72 19.23 5.87
N ALA A 144 2.99 18.91 5.63
CA ALA A 144 3.43 18.36 4.34
C ALA A 144 2.86 16.96 4.13
N ASP A 145 2.89 16.12 5.17
CA ASP A 145 2.27 14.78 5.14
C ASP A 145 0.77 14.88 4.94
N VAL A 146 0.10 15.77 5.68
CA VAL A 146 -1.35 16.02 5.53
C VAL A 146 -1.68 16.37 4.07
N LYS A 147 -0.92 17.30 3.46
CA LYS A 147 -1.12 17.68 2.06
C LYS A 147 -0.93 16.51 1.10
N LEU A 148 0.12 15.70 1.31
CA LEU A 148 0.38 14.52 0.49
C LEU A 148 -0.79 13.53 0.57
N PHE A 149 -1.29 13.22 1.76
CA PHE A 149 -2.42 12.31 1.92
C PHE A 149 -3.75 12.88 1.40
N ILE A 150 -3.97 14.20 1.50
CA ILE A 150 -5.13 14.86 0.85
C ILE A 150 -5.04 14.71 -0.68
N THR A 151 -3.85 14.88 -1.26
CA THR A 151 -3.63 14.67 -2.70
C THR A 151 -3.85 13.22 -3.11
N LEU A 152 -3.34 12.24 -2.34
CA LEU A 152 -3.64 10.82 -2.57
C LEU A 152 -5.14 10.54 -2.45
N ASP A 153 -5.82 11.18 -1.50
CA ASP A 153 -7.26 11.02 -1.30
C ASP A 153 -8.06 11.51 -2.51
N SER A 154 -7.66 12.64 -3.11
CA SER A 154 -8.34 13.28 -4.24
C SER A 154 -8.09 12.58 -5.58
N ILE A 155 -6.88 12.06 -5.80
CA ILE A 155 -6.55 11.31 -7.03
C ILE A 155 -7.33 9.99 -7.09
N TYR A 156 -7.43 9.28 -5.96
CA TYR A 156 -8.03 7.94 -5.92
C TYR A 156 -9.42 7.97 -5.28
N SER A 157 -10.44 8.27 -6.08
CA SER A 157 -11.84 8.24 -5.61
C SER A 157 -12.30 6.82 -5.24
N THR A 158 -13.25 6.70 -4.31
CA THR A 158 -13.79 5.40 -3.91
C THR A 158 -14.42 4.66 -5.08
N ASP A 159 -15.15 5.38 -5.94
CA ASP A 159 -15.79 4.78 -7.12
C ASP A 159 -14.77 4.20 -8.09
N MET A 160 -13.69 4.94 -8.38
CA MET A 160 -12.59 4.46 -9.21
C MET A 160 -11.99 3.17 -8.62
N ILE A 161 -11.63 3.19 -7.34
CA ILE A 161 -11.02 2.03 -6.66
C ILE A 161 -11.93 0.80 -6.74
N GLU A 162 -13.24 0.97 -6.48
CA GLU A 162 -14.19 -0.14 -6.46
C GLU A 162 -14.49 -0.69 -7.85
N ASN A 163 -14.34 0.13 -8.89
CA ASN A 163 -14.60 -0.26 -10.28
C ASN A 163 -13.33 -0.58 -11.07
N SER A 164 -12.15 -0.56 -10.44
CA SER A 164 -10.88 -0.89 -11.10
C SER A 164 -10.41 -2.33 -10.86
N LYS A 165 -9.55 -2.80 -11.76
CA LYS A 165 -8.74 -4.00 -11.63
C LYS A 165 -7.30 -3.67 -12.03
N ILE A 166 -6.35 -4.07 -11.18
CA ILE A 166 -4.92 -3.89 -11.43
C ILE A 166 -4.37 -5.18 -12.03
N ILE A 167 -3.61 -5.04 -13.11
CA ILE A 167 -2.86 -6.12 -13.76
C ILE A 167 -1.39 -5.73 -13.72
N SER A 168 -0.62 -6.46 -12.92
CA SER A 168 0.83 -6.26 -12.82
C SER A 168 1.55 -7.13 -13.85
N LEU A 169 2.39 -6.50 -14.68
CA LEU A 169 3.26 -7.16 -15.64
C LEU A 169 4.67 -6.57 -15.50
N ASP A 170 5.63 -7.41 -15.11
CA ASP A 170 6.99 -7.00 -14.78
C ASP A 170 7.02 -5.81 -13.80
N LYS A 171 7.52 -4.63 -14.22
CA LYS A 171 7.62 -3.43 -13.39
C LYS A 171 6.44 -2.46 -13.53
N LYS A 172 5.41 -2.80 -14.31
CA LYS A 172 4.24 -1.93 -14.51
C LYS A 172 2.96 -2.51 -13.93
N ASN A 173 2.15 -1.61 -13.39
CA ASN A 173 0.84 -1.89 -12.81
C ASN A 173 -0.21 -1.16 -13.65
N PHE A 174 -0.88 -1.90 -14.52
CA PHE A 174 -1.92 -1.37 -15.39
C PHE A 174 -3.26 -1.38 -14.68
N VAL A 175 -3.95 -0.25 -14.68
CA VAL A 175 -5.25 -0.06 -14.03
C VAL A 175 -6.33 0.01 -15.10
N PHE A 176 -7.21 -0.98 -15.10
CA PHE A 176 -8.36 -1.06 -15.99
C PHE A 176 -9.65 -0.85 -15.22
N SER A 177 -10.72 -0.42 -15.88
CA SER A 177 -12.06 -0.67 -15.37
C SER A 177 -12.35 -2.18 -15.32
N LYS A 178 -13.22 -2.61 -14.40
CA LYS A 178 -13.63 -4.02 -14.30
C LYS A 178 -14.34 -4.50 -15.57
N SER A 179 -15.05 -3.62 -16.27
CA SER A 179 -15.66 -3.90 -17.57
C SER A 179 -14.58 -4.16 -18.62
N ASP A 180 -13.61 -3.26 -18.78
CA ASP A 180 -12.58 -3.36 -19.82
C ASP A 180 -11.66 -4.54 -19.57
N SER A 181 -11.36 -4.83 -18.31
CA SER A 181 -10.51 -5.98 -17.95
C SER A 181 -11.08 -7.32 -18.40
N LYS A 182 -12.40 -7.42 -18.68
CA LYS A 182 -13.05 -8.63 -19.20
C LYS A 182 -12.96 -8.74 -20.73
N LEU A 183 -12.64 -7.65 -21.41
CA LEU A 183 -12.48 -7.58 -22.87
C LEU A 183 -11.03 -7.85 -23.30
N LEU A 184 -10.10 -8.02 -22.35
CA LEU A 184 -8.71 -8.28 -22.64
C LEU A 184 -8.51 -9.61 -23.38
N THR A 185 -7.74 -9.55 -24.46
CA THR A 185 -7.36 -10.70 -25.29
C THR A 185 -5.87 -10.98 -25.16
N GLU A 186 -5.39 -12.12 -25.66
CA GLU A 186 -3.96 -12.44 -25.69
C GLU A 186 -3.14 -11.34 -26.40
N LYS A 187 -3.66 -10.79 -27.51
CA LYS A 187 -3.01 -9.67 -28.21
C LYS A 187 -2.86 -8.43 -27.34
N HIS A 188 -3.82 -8.16 -26.45
CA HIS A 188 -3.70 -7.05 -25.50
C HIS A 188 -2.58 -7.34 -24.49
N PHE A 189 -2.46 -8.56 -24.00
CA PHE A 189 -1.36 -8.93 -23.09
C PHE A 189 0.01 -8.83 -23.76
N ASP A 190 0.15 -9.20 -25.04
CA ASP A 190 1.40 -9.03 -25.79
C ASP A 190 1.82 -7.54 -25.89
N ILE A 191 0.84 -6.66 -26.14
CA ILE A 191 1.07 -5.20 -26.17
C ILE A 191 1.45 -4.70 -24.78
N LEU A 192 0.72 -5.10 -23.72
CA LEU A 192 0.99 -4.67 -22.35
C LEU A 192 2.36 -5.15 -21.86
N LEU A 193 2.80 -6.36 -22.24
CA LEU A 193 4.16 -6.84 -21.96
C LEU A 193 5.22 -5.98 -22.65
N SER A 194 4.96 -5.52 -23.87
CA SER A 194 5.85 -4.59 -24.58
C SER A 194 5.88 -3.22 -23.89
N LEU A 195 4.71 -2.71 -23.49
CA LEU A 195 4.59 -1.44 -22.75
C LEU A 195 5.21 -1.52 -21.35
N ALA A 196 5.23 -2.70 -20.72
CA ALA A 196 5.84 -2.89 -19.41
C ALA A 196 7.35 -2.58 -19.39
N GLN A 197 8.00 -2.67 -20.55
CA GLN A 197 9.40 -2.32 -20.75
C GLN A 197 9.62 -0.83 -21.06
N ASN A 198 8.55 -0.03 -21.23
CA ASN A 198 8.68 1.40 -21.49
C ASN A 198 8.98 2.15 -20.19
N GLU A 199 10.18 2.75 -20.12
CA GLU A 199 10.65 3.51 -18.97
C GLU A 199 9.92 4.86 -18.81
N GLU A 200 9.33 5.42 -19.88
CA GLU A 200 8.60 6.69 -19.85
C GLU A 200 7.20 6.58 -19.20
N LEU A 201 6.65 5.36 -19.11
CA LEU A 201 5.38 5.14 -18.42
C LEU A 201 5.60 5.08 -16.91
N HIS A 202 4.81 5.81 -16.12
CA HIS A 202 4.91 5.78 -14.66
C HIS A 202 3.72 5.04 -14.05
N ASN A 203 3.95 4.32 -12.94
CA ASN A 203 2.84 3.65 -12.27
C ASN A 203 2.01 4.63 -11.42
N PRO A 204 0.70 4.34 -11.25
CA PRO A 204 -0.07 3.40 -12.05
C PRO A 204 -0.30 3.88 -13.49
N VAL A 205 -0.30 2.95 -14.44
CA VAL A 205 -0.63 3.23 -15.83
C VAL A 205 -2.13 2.99 -16.03
N PHE A 206 -2.91 4.04 -16.29
CA PHE A 206 -4.35 3.90 -16.52
C PHE A 206 -4.61 3.50 -17.97
N VAL A 207 -5.49 2.51 -18.15
CA VAL A 207 -5.77 1.94 -19.47
C VAL A 207 -7.27 1.77 -19.69
N ASN A 208 -7.75 2.29 -20.80
CA ASN A 208 -9.12 2.12 -21.27
C ASN A 208 -9.13 1.34 -22.60
N ILE A 209 -10.27 0.71 -22.92
CA ILE A 209 -10.49 0.06 -24.22
C ILE A 209 -11.54 0.85 -24.99
N ASP A 210 -11.21 1.30 -26.19
CA ASP A 210 -12.14 2.05 -27.04
C ASP A 210 -13.16 1.14 -27.76
N GLU A 211 -14.10 1.74 -28.48
CA GLU A 211 -15.15 1.02 -29.21
C GLU A 211 -14.61 0.08 -30.31
N GLU A 212 -13.38 0.33 -30.79
CA GLU A 212 -12.69 -0.50 -31.79
C GLU A 212 -11.83 -1.61 -31.12
N GLY A 213 -11.79 -1.67 -29.79
CA GLY A 213 -11.01 -2.63 -29.02
C GLY A 213 -9.54 -2.25 -28.84
N ARG A 214 -9.16 -1.00 -29.07
CA ARG A 214 -7.78 -0.51 -28.91
C ARG A 214 -7.51 -0.09 -27.47
N LEU A 215 -6.28 -0.30 -27.01
CA LEU A 215 -5.80 0.17 -25.71
C LEU A 215 -5.47 1.68 -25.79
N LEU A 216 -6.12 2.46 -24.94
CA LEU A 216 -5.80 3.87 -24.71
C LEU A 216 -5.04 3.98 -23.39
N ILE A 217 -3.84 4.57 -23.42
CA ILE A 217 -2.94 4.69 -22.27
C ILE A 217 -2.91 6.16 -21.82
N ASP A 218 -3.20 6.40 -20.53
CA ASP A 218 -3.10 7.71 -19.87
C ASP A 218 -1.85 7.81 -18.98
#